data_AF-A0A345ZUC3-F1
#
_entry.id   AF-A0A345ZUC3-F1
#
_cell.length_a   1.000
_cell.length_b   1.000
_cell.length_c   1.000
_cell.angle_alpha   90.00
_cell.angle_beta   90.00
_cell.angle_gamma   90.00
#
_symmetry.space_group_name_H-M   'P 1'
#
loop_
_entity.id
_entity.type
_entity.pdbx_description
1 polymer ?
#
loop_
_entity_poly.entity_id
_entity_poly.type
_entity_poly.pdbx_seq_one_letter_code
_entity_poly.pdbx_strand_id
1 'polypeptide(L)' 'MSTLVSDDDLSRARSDPQFRQQLLAANLDRLLGALNRMRRQSAPTEEGVRQLQEGADLAVQLADRLQNGTEHAA' A
#
# COMPACT_ATOMS: atom_id res chain seq x y z
N MET A 1 -3.47 14.69 10.69
CA MET A 1 -2.20 14.06 10.29
C MET A 1 -2.34 12.57 10.53
N SER A 2 -2.65 11.79 9.49
CA SER A 2 -2.87 10.35 9.60
C SER A 2 -1.52 9.67 9.76
N THR A 3 -1.25 9.10 10.93
CA THR A 3 -0.01 8.37 11.20
C THR A 3 0.10 7.21 10.21
N LEU A 4 1.19 7.24 9.46
CA LEU A 4 1.44 6.45 8.25
C LEU A 4 1.96 5.04 8.57
N VAL A 5 1.43 4.41 9.64
CA VAL A 5 1.99 3.25 10.37
C VAL A 5 2.96 3.72 11.46
N SER A 6 2.76 3.26 12.71
CA SER A 6 3.64 3.56 13.85
C SER A 6 4.77 2.53 13.99
N ASP A 7 5.82 2.85 14.73
CA ASP A 7 6.89 1.89 15.04
C ASP A 7 6.38 0.66 15.80
N ASP A 8 5.33 0.84 16.63
CA ASP A 8 4.67 -0.26 17.32
C ASP A 8 3.92 -1.18 16.34
N ASP A 9 3.25 -0.61 15.33
CA ASP A 9 2.63 -1.39 14.27
C ASP A 9 3.69 -2.17 13.47
N LEU A 10 4.84 -1.57 13.18
CA LEU A 10 5.95 -2.25 12.50
C LEU A 10 6.53 -3.38 13.35
N SER A 11 6.73 -3.13 14.66
CA SER A 11 7.21 -4.13 15.61
C SER A 11 6.24 -5.31 15.69
N ARG A 12 4.94 -5.02 15.81
CA ARG A 12 3.88 -6.04 15.84
C ARG A 12 3.81 -6.83 14.54
N ALA A 13 3.89 -6.17 13.39
CA ALA A 13 3.85 -6.84 12.09
C ALA A 13 5.04 -7.80 11.88
N ARG A 14 6.19 -7.57 12.53
CA ARG A 14 7.31 -8.53 12.47
C ARG A 14 6.99 -9.85 13.16
N SER A 15 6.26 -9.80 14.27
CA SER A 15 5.97 -10.98 15.11
C SER A 15 4.59 -11.61 14.86
N ASP A 16 3.66 -10.88 14.24
CA ASP A 16 2.27 -11.31 14.00
C ASP A 16 1.97 -11.30 12.49
N PRO A 17 1.99 -12.48 11.83
CA PRO A 17 1.74 -12.60 10.39
C PRO A 17 0.34 -12.14 9.98
N GLN A 18 -0.68 -12.38 10.81
CA GLN A 18 -2.06 -11.97 10.52
C GLN A 18 -2.18 -10.45 10.59
N PHE A 19 -1.60 -9.83 11.63
CA PHE A 19 -1.55 -8.37 11.73
C PHE A 19 -0.77 -7.74 10.57
N ARG A 20 0.35 -8.36 10.15
CA ARG A 20 1.11 -7.90 8.97
C ARG A 20 0.25 -7.88 7.72
N GLN A 21 -0.53 -8.94 7.47
CA GLN A 21 -1.43 -9.01 6.31
C GLN A 21 -2.52 -7.94 6.38
N GLN A 22 -3.15 -7.76 7.55
CA GLN A 22 -4.15 -6.71 7.75
C GLN A 22 -3.57 -5.31 7.54
N LEU A 23 -2.37 -5.07 8.05
CA LEU A 23 -1.67 -3.80 7.91
C LEU A 23 -1.30 -3.52 6.45
N LEU A 24 -0.80 -4.52 5.72
CA LEU A 24 -0.50 -4.40 4.28
C LEU A 24 -1.76 -4.14 3.46
N ALA A 25 -2.86 -4.86 3.72
CA ALA A 25 -4.13 -4.68 3.02
C ALA A 25 -4.72 -3.28 3.25
N ALA A 26 -4.69 -2.79 4.50
CA ALA A 26 -5.15 -1.44 4.83
C ALA A 26 -4.32 -0.34 4.14
N ASN A 27 -3.01 -0.54 3.98
CA ASN A 27 -2.16 0.41 3.28
C ASN A 27 -2.37 0.36 1.75
N LEU A 28 -2.60 -0.83 1.19
CA LEU A 28 -2.95 -0.98 -0.23
C LEU A 28 -4.27 -0.26 -0.55
N ASP A 29 -5.31 -0.42 0.28
CA ASP A 29 -6.59 0.27 0.10
C ASP A 29 -6.43 1.81 0.13
N ARG A 30 -5.64 2.32 1.07
CA ARG A 30 -5.32 3.77 1.16
C ARG A 30 -4.59 4.27 -0.08
N LEU A 31 -3.61 3.51 -0.58
CA LEU A 31 -2.85 3.85 -1.79
C LEU A 31 -3.78 3.91 -3.01
N LEU A 32 -4.60 2.88 -3.21
CA LEU A 32 -5.58 2.86 -4.31
C LEU A 32 -6.59 4.01 -4.22
N GLY A 33 -7.04 4.33 -3.01
CA GLY A 33 -7.90 5.49 -2.75
C GLY A 33 -7.24 6.81 -3.13
N ALA A 34 -5.96 7.00 -2.81
CA ALA A 34 -5.19 8.19 -3.19
C ALA A 34 -5.00 8.28 -4.71
N LEU A 35 -4.62 7.18 -5.38
CA LEU A 35 -4.44 7.14 -6.84
C LEU A 35 -5.74 7.42 -7.58
N ASN A 36 -6.87 6.87 -7.12
CA ASN A 36 -8.17 7.15 -7.73
C ASN A 36 -8.58 8.62 -7.57
N ARG A 37 -8.25 9.27 -6.45
CA ARG A 37 -8.49 10.73 -6.28
C ARG A 37 -7.59 11.53 -7.22
N MET A 38 -6.30 11.21 -7.28
CA MET A 38 -5.33 11.87 -8.16
C MET A 38 -5.74 11.77 -9.63
N ARG A 39 -6.15 10.58 -10.08
CA ARG A 39 -6.67 10.35 -11.43
C ARG A 39 -7.91 11.20 -11.77
N ARG A 40 -8.75 11.51 -10.77
CA ARG A 40 -9.99 12.29 -10.95
C ARG A 40 -9.77 13.80 -10.86
N GLN A 41 -8.75 14.23 -10.12
CA GLN A 41 -8.52 15.64 -9.78
C GLN A 41 -7.42 16.29 -10.63
N SER A 42 -6.48 15.51 -11.15
CA SER A 42 -5.38 16.05 -11.94
C SER A 42 -5.79 16.24 -13.40
N ALA A 43 -5.67 17.48 -13.89
CA ALA A 43 -5.41 17.70 -15.31
C ALA A 43 -4.09 16.99 -15.68
N PRO A 44 -3.92 16.48 -16.91
CA PRO A 44 -2.76 15.68 -17.28
C PRO A 44 -1.48 16.52 -17.27
N THR A 45 -0.83 16.60 -16.11
CA THR A 45 0.56 17.07 -15.97
C THR A 45 1.48 15.87 -16.07
N GLU A 46 2.67 16.06 -16.63
CA GLU A 46 3.67 14.98 -16.73
C GLU A 46 4.03 14.43 -15.35
N GLU A 47 4.07 15.28 -14.33
CA GLU A 47 4.33 14.89 -12.95
C GLU A 47 3.20 14.04 -12.36
N GLY A 48 1.93 14.41 -12.58
CA GLY A 48 0.78 13.64 -12.13
C GLY A 48 0.68 12.26 -12.79
N VAL A 49 1.08 12.16 -14.06
CA VAL A 49 1.18 10.88 -14.78
C VAL A 49 2.28 10.01 -14.18
N ARG A 50 3.46 10.56 -13.91
CA ARG A 50 4.57 9.82 -13.26
C ARG A 50 4.19 9.33 -11.86
N GLN A 51 3.59 10.19 -11.04
CA GLN A 51 3.13 9.81 -9.69
C GLN A 51 2.05 8.72 -9.74
N LEU A 52 1.18 8.72 -10.77
CA LEU A 52 0.19 7.64 -10.96
C LEU A 52 0.86 6.32 -11.33
N GLN A 53 1.88 6.35 -12.20
CA GLN A 53 2.65 5.17 -12.59
C GLN A 53 3.41 4.59 -11.41
N GLU A 54 4.20 5.40 -10.71
CA GLU A 54 4.96 4.99 -9.53
C GLU A 54 4.05 4.43 -8.43
N GLY A 55 2.91 5.08 -8.19
CA GLY A 55 1.92 4.60 -7.23
C GLY A 55 1.27 3.27 -7.65
N ALA A 56 1.03 3.07 -8.94
CA ALA A 56 0.52 1.80 -9.45
C ALA A 56 1.55 0.66 -9.28
N ASP A 57 2.83 0.92 -9.58
CA ASP A 57 3.91 -0.04 -9.37
C ASP A 57 4.06 -0.42 -7.88
N LEU A 58 3.94 0.56 -6.98
CA LEU A 58 3.93 0.31 -5.54
C LEU A 58 2.73 -0.55 -5.10
N ALA A 59 1.54 -0.32 -5.67
CA ALA A 59 0.36 -1.12 -5.39
C ALA A 59 0.55 -2.58 -5.83
N VAL A 60 1.20 -2.82 -6.97
CA VAL A 60 1.55 -4.17 -7.44
C VAL A 60 2.53 -4.85 -6.48
N GLN A 61 3.58 -4.15 -6.04
CA GLN A 61 4.54 -4.70 -5.07
C GLN A 61 3.89 -5.04 -3.72
N LEU A 62 2.94 -4.22 -3.27
CA LEU A 62 2.17 -4.48 -2.06
C LEU A 62 1.26 -5.70 -2.21
N ALA A 63 0.60 -5.84 -3.36
CA ALA A 63 -0.24 -6.99 -3.67
C ALA A 63 0.57 -8.29 -3.76
N ASP A 64 1.75 -8.24 -4.38
CA ASP A 64 2.68 -9.37 -4.45
C ASP A 64 3.12 -9.83 -3.04
N ARG A 65 3.48 -8.90 -2.16
CA ARG A 65 3.82 -9.23 -0.76
C ARG A 65 2.65 -9.79 0.03
N LEU A 66 1.43 -9.36 -0.26
CA LEU A 66 0.22 -9.93 0.33
C LEU A 66 0.00 -11.37 -0.13
N GLN A 67 0.21 -11.67 -1.41
CA GLN A 67 0.03 -13.00 -1.99
C GLN A 67 1.14 -13.98 -1.55
N ASN A 68 2.41 -13.58 -1.63
CA ASN A 68 3.56 -14.42 -1.29
C ASN A 68 3.77 -14.54 0.24
N GLY A 69 3.27 -13.57 1.01
CA GLY A 69 3.26 -13.64 2.48
C GLY A 69 2.28 -14.69 3.04
N THR A 70 1.40 -15.25 2.20
CA THR A 70 0.45 -16.32 2.55
C THR A 70 1.05 -17.72 2.35
N GLU A 71 2.03 -17.89 1.46
CA GLU A 71 2.55 -19.21 1.06
C GLU A 71 3.53 -19.83 2.07
N HIS A 72 4.12 -19.03 2.98
CA HIS A 72 5.01 -19.52 4.04
C HIS A 72 4.28 -19.86 5.36
N ALA A 73 2.95 -19.76 5.40
CA ALA A 73 2.14 -20.00 6.60
C ALA A 73 1.17 -21.20 6.46
N ALA A 74 1.29 -21.99 5.39
CA ALA A 74 0.48 -23.19 5.13
C ALA A 74 1.30 -24.47 5.28
#